data_AF-A0A356K0K2-F1
#
_entry.id   AF-A0A356K0K2-F1
#
_cell.length_a   1.000
_cell.length_b   1.000
_cell.length_c   1.000
_cell.angle_alpha   90.00
_cell.angle_beta   90.00
_cell.angle_gamma   90.00
#
_symmetry.space_group_name_H-M   'P 1'
#
loop_
_entity.id
_entity.type
_entity.pdbx_description
1 polymer ?
#
loop_
_entity_poly.entity_id
_entity_poly.type
_entity_poly.pdbx_seq_one_letter_code
_entity_poly.pdbx_strand_id
1 'polypeptide(L)'
;AGECYNAPLYIVDTPNMKLLDLRAMARRMKVNQKVQIIFIDYIGLITSENPDAQLFEQQSAISKSLKSLARELEIPIVVLCQVARAAEGEEPNLA
;
A
#
# COMPACT_ATOMS: atom_id res chain seq x y z
N ALA A 1 5.16 11.99 24.39
CA ALA A 1 3.89 11.51 23.84
C ALA A 1 2.98 12.63 23.27
N GLY A 2 3.46 13.86 23.04
CA GLY A 2 2.60 15.00 22.64
C GLY A 2 2.65 15.42 21.17
N GLU A 3 3.71 15.11 20.43
CA GLU A 3 3.91 15.67 19.08
C GLU A 3 3.10 14.98 17.98
N CYS A 4 2.85 13.67 18.10
CA CYS A 4 2.04 12.93 17.12
C CYS A 4 0.55 13.30 17.15
N TYR A 5 0.02 13.71 18.31
CA TYR A 5 -1.42 13.99 18.45
C TYR A 5 -1.85 15.25 17.68
N ASN A 6 -0.95 16.24 17.61
CA ASN A 6 -1.20 17.50 16.88
C ASN A 6 -0.64 17.48 15.44
N ALA A 7 0.02 16.38 15.04
CA ALA A 7 0.52 16.24 13.68
C ALA A 7 -0.66 16.04 12.70
N PRO A 8 -0.56 16.54 11.45
CA PRO A 8 -1.56 16.29 10.41
C PRO A 8 -1.45 14.85 9.88
N LEU A 9 -1.70 13.89 10.76
CA LEU A 9 -1.71 12.46 10.48
C LEU A 9 -3.15 12.02 10.22
N TYR A 10 -3.35 11.33 9.11
CA TYR A 10 -4.66 10.81 8.72
C TYR A 10 -4.56 9.29 8.64
N ILE A 11 -5.42 8.60 9.40
CA ILE A 11 -5.49 7.14 9.42
C ILE A 11 -6.75 6.72 8.70
N VAL A 12 -6.61 5.76 7.79
CA VAL A 12 -7.72 5.14 7.09
C VAL A 12 -7.68 3.65 7.39
N ASP A 13 -8.72 3.18 8.07
CA ASP A 13 -8.90 1.78 8.44
C ASP A 13 -10.12 1.25 7.69
N THR A 14 -9.95 0.98 6.40
CA THR A 14 -10.99 0.39 5.55
C THR A 14 -10.53 -0.98 5.07
N PRO A 15 -11.23 -2.06 5.44
CA PRO A 15 -10.84 -3.41 5.04
C PRO A 15 -11.05 -3.63 3.54
N ASN A 16 -10.23 -4.51 2.94
CA ASN A 16 -10.37 -4.98 1.56
C ASN A 16 -10.43 -3.85 0.51
N MET A 17 -9.67 -2.78 0.70
CA MET A 17 -9.70 -1.63 -0.19
C MET A 17 -9.31 -2.03 -1.63
N LYS A 18 -10.14 -1.67 -2.61
CA LYS A 18 -9.78 -1.87 -4.02
C LYS A 18 -8.75 -0.83 -4.44
N LEU A 19 -7.89 -1.21 -5.39
CA LEU A 19 -6.85 -0.32 -5.91
C LEU A 19 -7.41 1.00 -6.48
N LEU A 20 -8.58 0.97 -7.12
CA LEU A 20 -9.22 2.17 -7.66
C LEU A 20 -9.68 3.13 -6.54
N ASP A 21 -10.28 2.59 -5.48
CA ASP A 21 -10.75 3.36 -4.33
C ASP A 21 -9.57 4.01 -3.59
N LEU A 22 -8.47 3.27 -3.43
CA LEU A 22 -7.22 3.78 -2.86
C LEU A 22 -6.70 4.98 -3.65
N ARG A 23 -6.67 4.89 -4.98
CA ARG A 23 -6.20 5.99 -5.85
C ARG A 23 -7.10 7.22 -5.74
N ALA A 24 -8.41 7.04 -5.76
CA ALA A 24 -9.38 8.13 -5.62
C ALA A 24 -9.22 8.83 -4.27
N MET A 25 -9.07 8.06 -3.20
CA MET A 25 -8.84 8.56 -1.85
C MET A 25 -7.52 9.33 -1.74
N ALA A 26 -6.42 8.76 -2.23
CA ALA A 26 -5.10 9.40 -2.19
C ALA A 26 -5.08 10.77 -2.90
N ARG A 27 -5.71 10.87 -4.08
CA ARG A 27 -5.88 12.13 -4.81
C ARG A 27 -6.67 13.15 -3.99
N ARG A 28 -7.79 12.73 -3.39
CA ARG A 28 -8.62 13.58 -2.54
C ARG A 28 -7.84 14.08 -1.32
N MET A 29 -7.05 13.22 -0.68
CA MET A 29 -6.20 13.59 0.46
C MET A 29 -5.10 14.58 0.04
N LYS A 30 -4.47 14.39 -1.13
CA LYS A 30 -3.47 15.34 -1.64
C LYS A 30 -4.06 16.73 -1.87
N VAL A 31 -5.25 16.82 -2.45
CA VAL A 31 -5.91 18.10 -2.73
C VAL A 31 -6.46 18.76 -1.46
N ASN A 32 -7.22 18.02 -0.66
CA ASN A 32 -7.98 18.60 0.45
C ASN A 32 -7.16 18.73 1.74
N GLN A 33 -6.30 17.74 2.02
CA GLN A 33 -5.54 17.64 3.26
C GLN A 33 -4.05 17.96 3.05
N LYS A 34 -3.62 18.15 1.80
CA LYS A 34 -2.23 18.50 1.44
C LYS A 34 -1.20 17.50 1.96
N VAL A 35 -1.56 16.21 2.00
CA VAL A 35 -0.64 15.16 2.42
C VAL A 35 0.63 15.14 1.55
N GLN A 36 1.76 14.88 2.19
CA GLN A 36 3.09 14.90 1.55
C GLN A 36 3.74 13.52 1.49
N ILE A 37 3.12 12.50 2.09
CA ILE A 37 3.58 11.12 2.09
C ILE A 37 2.38 10.21 2.36
N ILE A 38 2.40 9.01 1.77
CA ILE A 38 1.39 7.97 2.01
C ILE A 38 2.11 6.72 2.50
N PHE A 39 1.56 6.12 3.57
CA PHE A 39 1.98 4.82 4.08
C PHE A 39 0.86 3.81 3.89
N ILE A 40 1.20 2.60 3.44
CA ILE A 40 0.25 1.50 3.20
C ILE A 40 0.74 0.26 3.96
N ASP A 41 -0.08 -0.23 4.87
CA ASP A 41 0.10 -1.48 5.62
C ASP A 41 -1.06 -2.43 5.29
N TYR A 42 -0.91 -3.42 4.41
CA TYR A 42 0.24 -3.78 3.56
C TYR A 42 -0.28 -4.14 2.16
N ILE A 43 0.61 -4.35 1.18
CA ILE A 43 0.26 -4.53 -0.23
C ILE A 43 -0.77 -5.65 -0.49
N GLY A 44 -0.78 -6.70 0.33
CA GLY A 44 -1.67 -7.85 0.18
C GLY A 44 -3.11 -7.60 0.63
N LEU A 45 -3.40 -6.48 1.28
CA LEU A 45 -4.78 -6.07 1.61
C LEU A 45 -5.45 -5.27 0.48
N ILE A 46 -4.69 -4.94 -0.57
CA ILE A 46 -5.22 -4.25 -1.74
C ILE A 46 -5.78 -5.29 -2.69
N THR A 47 -7.08 -5.18 -2.99
CA THR A 47 -7.73 -6.09 -3.95
C THR A 47 -7.32 -5.72 -5.38
N SER A 48 -6.75 -6.69 -6.10
CA SER A 48 -6.40 -6.61 -7.52
C SER A 48 -7.65 -6.57 -8.40
N GLU A 49 -7.54 -5.96 -9.58
CA GLU A 49 -8.61 -5.98 -10.60
C GLU A 49 -8.79 -7.37 -11.23
N ASN A 50 -7.74 -8.19 -11.20
CA ASN A 50 -7.78 -9.60 -11.61
C ASN A 50 -7.54 -10.49 -10.37
N PRO A 51 -8.62 -10.97 -9.70
CA PRO A 51 -8.50 -11.80 -8.50
C PRO A 51 -8.01 -13.23 -8.81
N ASP A 52 -8.15 -13.69 -10.06
CA ASP A 52 -7.76 -15.04 -10.48
C ASP A 52 -6.27 -15.14 -10.84
N ALA A 53 -5.57 -14.00 -10.99
CA ALA A 53 -4.14 -13.96 -11.28
C ALA A 53 -3.30 -14.50 -10.11
N GLN A 54 -2.08 -14.95 -10.38
CA GLN A 54 -1.19 -15.37 -9.30
C GLN A 54 -0.85 -14.21 -8.37
N LEU A 55 -0.67 -14.49 -7.08
CA LEU A 55 -0.40 -13.47 -6.06
C LEU A 55 0.78 -12.53 -6.44
N PHE A 56 1.86 -13.10 -6.99
CA PHE A 56 3.00 -12.32 -7.46
C PHE A 56 2.64 -11.34 -8.59
N GLU A 57 1.81 -11.78 -9.53
CA GLU A 57 1.36 -10.94 -10.64
C GLU A 57 0.44 -9.82 -10.14
N GLN A 58 -0.46 -10.13 -9.21
CA GLN A 58 -1.31 -9.15 -8.54
C GLN A 58 -0.45 -8.09 -7.83
N GLN A 59 0.54 -8.50 -7.02
CA GLN A 59 1.45 -7.60 -6.33
C GLN A 59 2.29 -6.75 -7.29
N SER A 60 2.73 -7.32 -8.42
CA SER A 60 3.45 -6.60 -9.48
C SER A 60 2.57 -5.53 -10.13
N ALA A 61 1.32 -5.86 -10.45
CA ALA A 61 0.35 -4.91 -11.00
C ALA A 61 0.05 -3.76 -10.03
N ILE A 62 -0.21 -4.10 -8.75
CA ILE A 62 -0.43 -3.11 -7.68
C ILE A 62 0.79 -2.20 -7.53
N SER A 63 2.00 -2.76 -7.47
CA SER A 63 3.24 -1.98 -7.33
C SER A 63 3.44 -0.98 -8.47
N LYS A 64 3.17 -1.38 -9.72
CA LYS A 64 3.25 -0.48 -10.89
C LYS A 64 2.21 0.64 -10.80
N SER A 65 0.99 0.32 -10.39
CA SER A 65 -0.09 1.30 -10.20
C SER A 65 0.24 2.30 -9.11
N LEU A 66 0.77 1.83 -7.96
CA LEU A 66 1.23 2.70 -6.88
C LEU A 66 2.40 3.59 -7.30
N LYS A 67 3.35 3.08 -8.10
CA LYS A 67 4.44 3.91 -8.63
C LYS A 67 3.93 5.00 -9.57
N SER A 68 2.92 4.69 -10.39
CA SER A 68 2.25 5.67 -11.25
C SER A 68 1.55 6.74 -10.40
N LEU A 69 0.80 6.32 -9.37
CA LEU A 69 0.14 7.22 -8.43
C LEU A 69 1.15 8.15 -7.71
N ALA A 70 2.28 7.62 -7.25
CA ALA A 70 3.32 8.42 -6.61
C ALA A 70 3.88 9.52 -7.53
N ARG A 71 4.08 9.20 -8.81
CA ARG A 71 4.52 10.17 -9.83
C ARG A 71 3.45 11.21 -10.11
N GLU A 72 2.21 10.79 -10.19
CA GLU A 72 1.08 11.67 -10.43
C GLU A 72 0.85 12.66 -9.28
N LEU A 73 0.93 12.19 -8.03
CA LEU A 73 0.71 13.02 -6.85
C LEU A 73 1.94 13.83 -6.43
N GLU A 74 3.09 13.56 -7.06
CA GLU A 74 4.41 14.12 -6.72
C GLU A 74 4.76 13.96 -5.23
N ILE A 75 4.43 12.80 -4.65
CA ILE A 75 4.75 12.46 -3.26
C ILE A 75 5.25 11.02 -3.12
N PRO A 76 6.10 10.74 -2.12
CA PRO A 76 6.49 9.38 -1.79
C PRO A 76 5.30 8.53 -1.33
N ILE A 77 5.29 7.28 -1.76
CA ILE A 77 4.42 6.22 -1.26
C ILE A 77 5.31 5.12 -0.69
N VAL A 78 5.11 4.79 0.58
CA VAL A 78 5.80 3.71 1.30
C VAL A 78 4.79 2.60 1.54
N VAL A 79 5.10 1.40 1.08
CA VAL A 79 4.20 0.25 1.19
C VAL A 79 4.93 -0.92 1.83
N LEU A 80 4.29 -1.55 2.81
CA LEU A 80 4.78 -2.78 3.40
C LEU A 80 4.48 -3.97 2.49
N CYS A 81 5.47 -4.83 2.29
CA CYS A 81 5.35 -6.09 1.57
C CYS A 81 5.87 -7.21 2.48
N GLN A 82 5.12 -8.33 2.57
CA GLN A 82 5.62 -9.52 3.22
C GLN A 82 6.65 -10.21 2.32
N VAL A 83 7.74 -10.67 2.92
CA VAL A 83 8.75 -11.48 2.24
C VAL A 83 8.39 -12.95 2.39
N ALA A 84 8.52 -13.74 1.33
CA ALA A 84 8.36 -15.19 1.43
C ALA A 84 9.49 -15.78 2.30
N ARG A 85 9.16 -16.71 3.19
CA ARG A 85 10.11 -17.42 4.08
C ARG A 85 11.30 -18.06 3.35
N ALA A 86 11.11 -18.47 2.10
CA ALA A 86 12.18 -19.00 1.26
C ALA A 86 13.33 -18.00 0.99
N ALA A 87 13.10 -16.69 1.14
CA ALA A 87 14.13 -15.67 1.03
C ALA A 87 15.04 -15.61 2.27
N GLU A 88 14.68 -16.27 3.38
CA GLU A 88 15.48 -16.35 4.61
C GLU A 88 16.46 -17.54 4.58
N GLY A 89 16.44 -18.38 3.53
CA GLY A 89 17.40 -19.47 3.34
C GLY A 89 17.21 -20.68 4.27
N GLU A 90 16.19 -20.69 5.12
CA GLU A 90 15.87 -21.83 5.97
C GLU A 90 14.92 -22.78 5.24
N GLU A 91 15.37 -24.01 4.95
CA GLU A 91 14.51 -25.09 4.51
C GLU A 91 13.39 -25.30 5.56
N PRO A 92 12.12 -25.42 5.15
CA PRO A 92 11.05 -25.69 6.09
C PRO A 92 11.30 -27.05 6.73
N ASN A 93 11.69 -27.04 7.99
CA ASN A 93 11.86 -28.25 8.77
C ASN A 93 10.47 -28.85 8.99
N LEU A 94 10.19 -29.96 8.30
CA LEU A 94 8.99 -30.76 8.52
C LEU A 94 9.17 -31.48 9.86
N ALA A 95 8.59 -30.91 10.91
CA ALA A 95 8.21 -31.63 12.11
C ALA A 95 6.71 -31.93 12.07
#